data_AF-A0A2V8Z506-F1
#
_entry.id   AF-A0A2V8Z506-F1
#
_cell.length_a   1.000
_cell.length_b   1.000
_cell.length_c   1.000
_cell.angle_alpha   90.00
_cell.angle_beta   90.00
_cell.angle_gamma   90.00
#
_symmetry.space_group_name_H-M   'P 1'
#
loop_
_entity.id
_entity.type
_entity.pdbx_description
1 polymer ?
#
loop_
_entity_poly.entity_id
_entity_poly.type
_entity_poly.pdbx_seq_one_letter_code
_entity_poly.pdbx_strand_id
1 'polypeptide(L)' 'MEALQKAQELQPDLVLLDISLPTLSGIETARQIRKFNPHCQILFLTGHAYPEMVRGALEAGGCAYVHK' A
#
# COMPACT_ATOMS: atom_id res chain seq x y z
N MET A 1 -9.92 5.29 -6.40
CA MET A 1 -9.33 5.68 -7.70
C MET A 1 -8.40 6.88 -7.59
N GLU A 2 -8.76 7.91 -6.82
CA GLU A 2 -7.92 9.10 -6.61
C GLU A 2 -6.46 8.79 -6.22
N ALA A 3 -6.22 7.85 -5.31
CA ALA A 3 -4.86 7.48 -4.88
C ALA A 3 -3.97 6.95 -6.03
N LEU A 4 -4.53 6.14 -6.94
CA LEU A 4 -3.78 5.61 -8.08
C LEU A 4 -3.46 6.72 -9.09
N GLN A 5 -4.43 7.59 -9.34
CA GLN A 5 -4.23 8.72 -10.25
C GLN A 5 -3.16 9.67 -9.70
N LYS A 6 -3.24 10.06 -8.43
CA LYS A 6 -2.20 10.88 -7.79
C LYS A 6 -0.83 10.20 -7.78
N ALA A 7 -0.77 8.89 -7.56
CA ALA A 7 0.49 8.15 -7.61
C ALA A 7 1.10 8.13 -9.02
N GLN A 8 0.28 8.08 -10.08
CA GLN A 8 0.75 8.19 -11.46
C GLN A 8 1.25 9.60 -11.80
N GLU A 9 0.55 10.62 -11.33
CA GLU A 9 0.89 12.03 -11.58
C GLU A 9 2.14 12.48 -10.79
N LEU A 10 2.22 12.09 -9.51
CA LEU A 10 3.27 12.55 -8.59
C LEU A 10 4.51 11.66 -8.59
N GLN A 11 4.42 10.42 -9.10
CA GLN A 11 5.51 9.44 -9.10
C GLN A 11 6.29 9.39 -7.77
N PRO A 12 5.60 9.14 -6.63
CA PRO A 12 6.23 9.23 -5.33
C PRO A 12 7.28 8.14 -5.12
N ASP A 13 8.32 8.47 -4.36
CA ASP A 13 9.31 7.49 -3.88
C ASP A 13 8.78 6.64 -2.71
N LEU A 14 7.79 7.15 -1.96
CA LEU A 14 7.17 6.47 -0.82
C LEU A 14 5.66 6.75 -0.75
N VAL A 15 4.88 5.70 -0.54
CA VAL A 15 3.43 5.78 -0.28
C VAL A 15 3.12 5.18 1.08
N LEU A 16 2.46 5.98 1.93
CA LEU A 16 1.83 5.53 3.17
C LEU A 16 0.40 5.09 2.85
N LEU A 17 0.05 3.86 3.19
CA LEU A 17 -1.20 3.25 2.76
C LEU A 17 -1.89 2.50 3.89
N ASP A 18 -3.13 2.88 4.19
CA ASP A 18 -3.94 2.15 5.16
C ASP A 18 -4.40 0.81 4.58
N ILE A 19 -4.24 -0.28 5.35
CA ILE A 19 -4.74 -1.61 4.96
C ILE A 19 -6.28 -1.64 5.00
N SER A 20 -6.90 -0.94 5.96
CA SER A 20 -8.33 -0.95 6.26
C SER A 20 -9.12 0.07 5.42
N LEU A 21 -8.74 0.24 4.14
CA LEU A 21 -9.47 1.10 3.22
C LEU A 21 -10.87 0.53 2.90
N PRO A 22 -11.94 1.35 2.94
CA PRO A 22 -13.33 0.88 2.85
C PRO A 22 -13.79 0.47 1.44
N THR A 23 -13.09 0.87 0.37
CA THR A 23 -13.55 0.66 -1.03
C THR A 23 -12.59 -0.15 -1.89
N LEU A 24 -11.28 0.07 -1.78
CA LEU A 24 -10.24 -0.77 -2.38
C LEU A 24 -9.29 -1.19 -1.27
N SER A 25 -9.04 -2.49 -1.09
CA SER A 25 -8.05 -2.91 -0.09
C SER A 25 -6.71 -2.20 -0.36
N GLY A 26 -6.06 -1.67 0.68
CA GLY A 26 -4.73 -1.06 0.54
C GLY A 26 -3.74 -1.98 -0.16
N ILE A 27 -3.88 -3.29 0.05
CA ILE A 27 -3.07 -4.32 -0.62
C ILE A 27 -3.24 -4.25 -2.15
N GLU A 28 -4.47 -4.12 -2.65
CA GLU A 28 -4.70 -4.03 -4.09
C GLU A 28 -4.21 -2.70 -4.66
N THR A 29 -4.39 -1.60 -3.91
CA THR A 29 -3.82 -0.30 -4.29
C THR A 29 -2.31 -0.40 -4.45
N ALA A 30 -1.62 -1.06 -3.51
CA ALA A 30 -0.17 -1.27 -3.58
C ALA A 30 0.27 -2.10 -4.80
N ARG A 31 -0.47 -3.18 -5.12
CA ARG A 31 -0.20 -3.98 -6.32
C ARG A 31 -0.30 -3.16 -7.59
N GLN A 32 -1.29 -2.28 -7.70
CA GLN A 32 -1.48 -1.44 -8.87
C GLN A 32 -0.37 -0.38 -8.97
N ILE A 33 0.03 0.25 -7.86
CA ILE A 33 1.15 1.20 -7.83
C ILE A 33 2.44 0.54 -8.31
N ARG A 34 2.78 -0.65 -7.79
CA ARG A 34 3.98 -1.39 -8.20
C ARG A 34 4.02 -1.75 -9.68
N LYS A 35 2.87 -1.92 -10.34
CA LYS A 35 2.84 -2.23 -11.78
C LYS A 35 3.39 -1.07 -12.64
N PHE A 36 3.14 0.18 -12.25
CA PHE A 36 3.57 1.34 -13.02
C PHE A 36 4.74 2.11 -12.40
N ASN A 37 4.99 1.95 -11.10
CA ASN A 37 6.15 2.50 -10.41
C ASN A 37 6.77 1.42 -9.50
N PRO A 38 7.64 0.55 -10.04
CA PRO A 38 8.25 -0.56 -9.30
C PRO A 38 9.23 -0.12 -8.19
N HIS A 39 9.70 1.13 -8.22
CA HIS A 39 10.67 1.66 -7.28
C HIS A 39 10.03 2.34 -6.06
N CYS A 40 8.75 2.73 -6.18
CA CYS A 40 7.97 3.29 -5.09
C CYS A 40 7.96 2.34 -3.88
N GLN A 41 8.48 2.83 -2.76
CA GLN A 41 8.37 2.15 -1.48
C GLN A 41 6.93 2.26 -0.98
N ILE A 42 6.41 1.19 -0.37
CA ILE A 42 5.05 1.17 0.17
C ILE A 42 5.11 0.79 1.65
N LEU A 43 4.61 1.68 2.50
CA LEU A 43 4.51 1.50 3.94
C LEU A 43 3.05 1.35 4.34
N PHE A 44 2.71 0.19 4.88
CA PHE A 44 1.34 -0.08 5.29
C PHE A 44 1.08 0.39 6.74
N LEU A 45 -0.06 1.05 6.93
CA LEU A 45 -0.59 1.45 8.23
C LEU A 45 -1.80 0.57 8.59
N THR A 46 -1.87 0.10 9.83
CA THR A 46 -3.06 -0.63 10.30
C THR A 46 -3.37 -0.40 11.79
N GLY A 47 -4.65 -0.20 12.09
CA GLY A 47 -5.18 -0.19 13.46
C GLY A 47 -5.43 -1.58 14.04
N HIS A 48 -5.27 -2.66 13.26
CA HIS A 48 -5.51 -4.02 13.71
C HIS A 48 -4.32 -4.92 13.37
N ALA A 49 -3.65 -5.47 14.40
CA ALA A 49 -2.51 -6.35 14.22
C ALA A 49 -2.98 -7.80 13.97
N TYR A 50 -3.44 -8.10 12.75
CA TYR A 50 -3.69 -9.48 12.33
C TYR A 50 -2.49 -10.01 11.54
N PRO A 51 -1.83 -11.11 11.99
CA PRO A 51 -0.65 -11.67 11.33
C PRO A 51 -0.86 -12.01 9.84
N GLU A 52 -2.06 -12.48 9.44
CA GLU A 52 -2.36 -12.77 8.04
C GLU A 52 -2.30 -11.52 7.13
N MET A 53 -2.65 -10.34 7.65
CA MET A 53 -2.61 -9.10 6.87
C MET A 53 -1.17 -8.64 6.59
N VAL A 54 -0.27 -8.85 7.55
CA VAL A 54 1.15 -8.52 7.40
C VAL A 54 1.75 -9.32 6.24
N ARG A 55 1.44 -10.61 6.14
CA ARG A 55 1.92 -11.46 5.06
C ARG A 55 1.40 -10.99 3.70
N GLY A 56 0.10 -10.72 3.57
CA GLY A 56 -0.49 -10.22 2.32
C GLY A 56 0.08 -8.87 1.89
N ALA A 57 0.39 -7.99 2.85
CA ALA A 57 1.02 -6.69 2.62
C ALA A 57 2.45 -6.85 2.07
N LEU A 58 3.27 -7.71 2.68
CA LEU A 58 4.63 -7.99 2.21
C LEU A 58 4.62 -8.65 0.81
N GLU A 59 3.73 -9.62 0.56
CA GLU A 59 3.58 -10.26 -0.75
C GLU A 59 3.12 -9.26 -1.83
N ALA A 60 2.27 -8.31 -1.46
CA ALA A 60 1.89 -7.19 -2.32
C ALA A 60 2.97 -6.12 -2.49
N GLY A 61 4.14 -6.32 -1.88
CA GLY A 61 5.34 -5.48 -2.03
C GLY A 61 5.42 -4.30 -1.09
N GLY A 62 4.75 -4.40 0.05
CA GLY A 62 5.02 -3.54 1.18
C GLY A 62 6.45 -3.75 1.67
N CYS A 63 7.13 -2.66 1.94
CA CYS A 63 8.49 -2.67 2.46
C CYS A 63 8.52 -2.75 3.98
N ALA A 64 7.47 -2.28 4.65
CA ALA A 64 7.31 -2.34 6.10
C ALA A 64 5.83 -2.13 6.50
N TYR A 65 5.53 -2.38 7.78
CA TYR A 65 4.22 -2.14 8.40
C TYR A 65 4.39 -1.35 9.70
N VAL A 66 3.41 -0.50 10.04
CA VAL A 66 3.35 0.22 11.33
C VAL A 66 1.95 0.09 11.93
N HIS A 67 1.90 -0.22 13.23
CA HIS A 67 0.67 -0.23 14.02
C HIS A 67 0.37 1.19 14.52
N LYS A 68 -0.88 1.63 14.38
CA LYS A 68 -1.34 2.95 14.85
C LYS A 68 -1.66 2.94 16.33
#